data_AF-A0AAP9MKW7-F1
#
_entry.id   AF-A0AAP9MKW7-F1
#
_cell.length_a   1.000
_cell.length_b   1.000
_cell.length_c   1.000
_cell.angle_alpha   90.00
_cell.angle_beta   90.00
_cell.angle_gamma   90.00
#
_symmetry.space_group_name_H-M   'P 1'
#
loop_
_entity.id
_entity.type
_entity.pdbx_description
1 polymer ?
#
loop_
_entity_poly.entity_id
_entity_poly.type
_entity_poly.pdbx_seq_one_letter_code
_entity_poly.pdbx_strand_id
1 'polypeptide(L)'
;MSKIIATLYAVMDKRPLRALSFVMALLLAGCMFWDPSRFAAKTSELEIWHGLLLMWAVCAGVIHGVGFRPQKVLWQGIFCPLLADIVLIVGLIFFFF
;
A
#
# COMPACT_ATOMS: atom_id res chain seq x y z
N MET A 1 4.06 -7.08 22.13
CA MET A 1 3.99 -6.41 20.82
C MET A 1 4.39 -7.32 19.66
N SER A 2 5.53 -8.00 19.72
CA SER A 2 6.04 -8.83 18.60
C SER A 2 5.12 -9.98 18.17
N LYS A 3 4.37 -10.60 19.10
CA LYS A 3 3.43 -11.68 18.76
C LYS A 3 2.25 -11.21 17.89
N ILE A 4 1.69 -10.04 18.17
CA ILE A 4 0.54 -9.51 17.42
C ILE A 4 0.96 -9.19 15.98
N ILE A 5 2.10 -8.52 15.80
CA ILE A 5 2.65 -8.18 14.48
C ILE A 5 2.96 -9.46 13.69
N ALA A 6 3.55 -10.48 14.33
CA ALA A 6 3.84 -11.76 13.70
C ALA A 6 2.57 -12.50 13.27
N THR A 7 1.51 -12.51 14.08
CA THR A 7 0.24 -13.14 13.72
C THR A 7 -0.44 -12.41 12.57
N LEU A 8 -0.45 -11.07 12.59
CA LEU A 8 -1.03 -10.26 11.51
C LEU A 8 -0.32 -10.53 10.18
N TYR A 9 1.02 -10.54 10.20
CA TYR A 9 1.82 -10.91 9.04
C TYR A 9 1.52 -12.33 8.57
N ALA A 10 1.39 -13.30 9.48
CA ALA A 10 1.10 -14.69 9.11
C ALA A 10 -0.28 -14.85 8.43
N VAL A 11 -1.27 -14.05 8.83
CA VAL A 11 -2.59 -14.04 8.17
C VAL A 11 -2.50 -13.40 6.79
N MET A 12 -1.78 -12.27 6.67
CA MET A 12 -1.59 -11.55 5.41
C MET A 12 -0.73 -12.33 4.41
N ASP A 13 0.19 -13.17 4.85
CA ASP A 13 1.08 -13.96 3.98
C ASP A 13 0.44 -15.17 3.30
N LYS A 14 -0.89 -15.16 3.15
CA LYS A 14 -1.57 -16.12 2.30
C LYS A 14 -1.35 -15.73 0.84
N ARG A 15 -0.98 -16.71 0.01
CA ARG A 15 -0.78 -16.54 -1.45
C ARG A 15 -1.87 -15.69 -2.15
N PRO A 16 -3.19 -15.87 -1.89
CA PRO A 16 -4.21 -15.04 -2.52
C PRO A 16 -4.16 -13.57 -2.08
N LEU A 17 -3.93 -13.28 -0.80
CA LEU A 17 -3.86 -11.91 -0.29
C LEU A 17 -2.64 -11.18 -0.84
N ARG A 18 -1.52 -11.90 -0.97
CA ARG A 18 -0.31 -11.37 -1.62
C ARG A 18 -0.54 -11.04 -3.09
N ALA A 19 -1.19 -11.94 -3.84
CA ALA A 19 -1.52 -11.66 -5.23
C ALA A 19 -2.47 -10.44 -5.35
N LEU A 20 -3.47 -10.35 -4.47
CA LEU A 20 -4.39 -9.21 -4.43
C LEU A 20 -3.64 -7.89 -4.15
N SER A 21 -2.81 -7.86 -3.10
CA SER A 21 -1.95 -6.73 -2.75
C SER A 21 -1.06 -6.30 -3.93
N PHE A 22 -0.48 -7.27 -4.66
CA PHE A 22 0.35 -6.97 -5.83
C PHE A 22 -0.47 -6.35 -6.96
N VAL A 23 -1.62 -6.92 -7.30
CA VAL A 23 -2.51 -6.41 -8.35
C VAL A 23 -3.01 -5.01 -8.01
N MET A 24 -3.47 -4.79 -6.77
CA MET A 24 -3.91 -3.46 -6.32
C MET A 24 -2.79 -2.43 -6.40
N ALA A 25 -1.56 -2.79 -6.01
CA ALA A 25 -0.42 -1.89 -6.09
C ALA A 25 -0.06 -1.52 -7.55
N LEU A 26 -0.06 -2.50 -8.47
CA LEU A 26 0.18 -2.23 -9.89
C LEU A 26 -0.93 -1.39 -10.53
N LEU A 27 -2.19 -1.68 -10.19
CA LEU A 27 -3.33 -0.90 -10.65
C LEU A 27 -3.25 0.55 -10.18
N LEU A 28 -3.00 0.77 -8.88
CA LEU A 28 -2.91 2.13 -8.34
C LEU A 28 -1.72 2.88 -8.92
N ALA A 29 -0.56 2.23 -9.07
CA ALA A 29 0.59 2.82 -9.74
C ALA A 29 0.24 3.24 -11.18
N GLY A 30 -0.46 2.38 -11.92
CA GLY A 30 -0.98 2.70 -13.24
C GLY A 30 -1.93 3.90 -13.24
N CYS A 31 -2.85 3.97 -12.27
CA CYS A 31 -3.77 5.10 -12.11
C CYS A 31 -3.02 6.41 -11.85
N MET A 32 -2.02 6.39 -10.96
CA MET A 32 -1.19 7.56 -10.63
C MET A 32 -0.41 8.08 -11.84
N PHE A 33 0.10 7.19 -12.69
CA PHE A 33 0.80 7.59 -13.92
C PHE A 33 -0.14 8.02 -15.04
N TRP A 34 -1.35 7.46 -15.10
CA TRP A 34 -2.32 7.75 -16.16
C TRP A 34 -2.98 9.11 -15.98
N ASP A 35 -3.45 9.42 -14.77
CA ASP A 35 -4.08 10.70 -14.45
C ASP A 35 -3.66 11.19 -13.06
N PRO A 36 -2.45 11.77 -12.95
CA PRO A 36 -1.96 12.30 -11.69
C PRO A 36 -2.81 13.48 -11.18
N SER A 37 -3.59 14.14 -12.05
CA SER A 37 -4.38 15.31 -11.67
C SER A 37 -5.54 14.97 -10.73
N ARG A 38 -6.06 13.74 -10.79
CA ARG A 38 -7.07 13.24 -9.84
C ARG A 38 -6.55 13.14 -8.42
N PHE A 39 -5.29 12.78 -8.26
CA PHE A 39 -4.61 12.73 -6.98
C PHE A 39 -3.85 14.02 -6.66
N ALA A 40 -3.92 15.02 -7.55
CA ALA A 40 -3.25 16.31 -7.48
C ALA A 40 -4.25 17.45 -7.69
N ALA A 41 -5.30 17.49 -6.87
CA ALA A 41 -6.30 18.54 -6.94
C ALA A 41 -5.77 19.80 -6.22
N LYS A 42 -5.11 20.67 -7.00
CA LYS A 42 -4.83 22.09 -6.70
C LYS A 42 -3.88 22.32 -5.50
N THR A 43 -2.57 22.34 -5.76
CA THR A 43 -1.53 23.12 -5.04
C THR A 43 -1.84 23.47 -3.57
N SER A 44 -2.05 22.46 -2.74
CA SER A 44 -2.27 22.57 -1.30
C SER A 44 -1.16 21.78 -0.62
N GLU A 45 -0.62 22.25 0.50
CA GLU A 45 0.44 21.52 1.23
C GLU A 45 -0.02 20.14 1.71
N LEU A 46 -1.35 19.96 1.86
CA LEU A 46 -1.95 18.70 2.27
C LEU A 46 -1.81 17.62 1.18
N GLU A 47 -1.76 18.03 -0.08
CA GLU A 47 -1.76 17.18 -1.28
C GLU A 47 -0.45 16.39 -1.45
N ILE A 48 0.69 17.01 -1.12
CA ILE A 48 2.02 16.35 -1.15
C ILE A 48 2.04 15.12 -0.24
N TRP A 49 1.41 15.22 0.93
CA TRP A 49 1.34 14.11 1.89
C TRP A 49 0.48 12.95 1.38
N HIS A 50 -0.59 13.23 0.63
CA HIS A 50 -1.41 12.20 0.02
C HIS A 50 -0.64 11.44 -1.07
N GLY A 51 0.09 12.16 -1.94
CA GLY A 51 0.96 11.55 -2.94
C GLY A 51 2.04 10.66 -2.32
N LEU A 52 2.71 11.12 -1.26
CA LEU A 52 3.70 10.34 -0.53
C LEU A 52 3.09 9.10 0.14
N LEU A 53 1.89 9.22 0.71
CA LEU A 53 1.18 8.10 1.33
C LEU A 53 0.79 7.04 0.28
N LEU A 54 0.30 7.46 -0.89
CA LEU A 54 -0.04 6.55 -1.99
C LEU A 54 1.20 5.87 -2.56
N MET A 55 2.31 6.61 -2.74
CA MET A 55 3.60 6.03 -3.16
C MET A 55 4.10 5.01 -2.14
N TRP A 56 4.04 5.32 -0.85
CA TRP A 56 4.38 4.38 0.21
C TRP A 56 3.50 3.12 0.15
N ALA A 57 2.19 3.27 -0.06
CA ALA A 57 1.26 2.14 -0.15
C ALA A 57 1.53 1.25 -1.36
N VAL A 58 1.83 1.83 -2.52
CA VAL A 58 2.25 1.08 -3.72
C VAL A 58 3.53 0.28 -3.42
N CYS A 59 4.56 0.92 -2.87
CA CYS A 59 5.81 0.25 -2.52
C CYS A 59 5.60 -0.88 -1.50
N ALA A 60 4.85 -0.61 -0.42
CA ALA A 60 4.53 -1.60 0.60
C ALA A 60 3.69 -2.76 0.06
N GLY A 61 2.74 -2.48 -0.83
CA GLY A 61 1.91 -3.48 -1.51
C GLY A 61 2.71 -4.35 -2.47
N VAL A 62 3.69 -3.80 -3.17
CA VAL A 62 4.63 -4.58 -4.00
C VAL A 62 5.50 -5.49 -3.12
N ILE A 63 6.09 -4.95 -2.04
CA ILE A 63 6.92 -5.69 -1.08
C ILE A 63 6.14 -6.89 -0.51
N HIS A 64 4.91 -6.66 -0.08
CA HIS A 64 4.03 -7.72 0.41
C HIS A 64 3.66 -8.71 -0.71
N GLY A 65 3.32 -8.20 -1.89
CA GLY A 65 2.90 -9.00 -3.03
C GLY A 65 3.95 -10.00 -3.52
N VAL A 66 5.20 -9.55 -3.66
CA VAL A 66 6.32 -10.43 -4.05
C VAL A 66 6.71 -11.43 -2.96
N GLY A 67 6.27 -11.22 -1.71
CA GLY A 67 6.57 -12.07 -0.56
C GLY A 67 7.81 -11.75 0.20
N PHE A 68 8.32 -10.53 0.05
CA PHE A 68 9.44 -10.09 0.83
C PHE A 68 9.01 -9.92 2.29
N ARG A 69 9.67 -10.64 3.20
CA ARG A 69 9.41 -10.57 4.65
C ARG A 69 10.52 -9.77 5.34
N PRO A 70 10.27 -8.53 5.80
CA PRO A 70 11.27 -7.77 6.56
C PRO A 70 11.61 -8.49 7.87
N GLN A 71 12.90 -8.66 8.17
CA GLN A 71 13.33 -9.38 9.37
C GLN A 71 13.24 -8.53 10.65
N LYS A 72 13.45 -7.21 10.57
CA LYS A 72 13.38 -6.32 11.74
C LYS A 72 11.96 -5.81 11.97
N VAL A 73 11.54 -5.79 13.24
CA VAL A 73 10.20 -5.34 13.67
C VAL A 73 9.90 -3.91 13.25
N LEU A 74 10.89 -3.02 13.26
CA LEU A 74 10.74 -1.65 12.77
C LEU A 74 10.26 -1.62 11.30
N TRP A 75 10.89 -2.43 10.45
CA TRP A 75 10.52 -2.54 9.03
C TRP A 75 9.20 -3.27 8.82
N GLN A 76 8.85 -4.23 9.69
CA GLN A 76 7.52 -4.84 9.68
C GLN A 76 6.41 -3.84 10.05
N GLY A 77 6.70 -2.88 10.94
CA GLY A 77 5.78 -1.78 11.24
C GLY A 77 5.64 -0.82 10.06
N ILE A 78 6.76 -0.38 9.49
CA ILE A 78 6.80 0.57 8.36
C ILE A 78 6.18 -0.02 7.09
N PHE A 79 6.35 -1.32 6.82
CA PHE A 79 5.80 -1.99 5.64
C PHE A 79 4.65 -2.93 6.02
N CYS A 80 3.82 -2.53 6.98
CA CYS A 80 2.71 -3.34 7.44
C CYS A 80 1.71 -3.57 6.29
N PRO A 81 1.52 -4.83 5.85
CA PRO A 81 0.74 -5.15 4.65
C PRO A 81 -0.74 -4.75 4.79
N LEU A 82 -1.31 -4.89 5.99
CA LEU A 82 -2.69 -4.50 6.24
C LEU A 82 -2.91 -3.00 6.04
N LEU A 83 -1.98 -2.17 6.52
CA LEU A 83 -2.07 -0.71 6.37
C LEU A 83 -1.92 -0.31 4.90
N ALA A 84 -0.99 -0.95 4.18
CA ALA A 84 -0.81 -0.74 2.75
C ALA A 84 -2.08 -1.10 1.97
N ASP A 85 -2.66 -2.27 2.20
CA ASP A 85 -3.87 -2.72 1.50
C ASP A 85 -5.07 -1.79 1.73
N ILE A 86 -5.25 -1.29 2.96
CA ILE A 86 -6.30 -0.30 3.26
C ILE A 86 -6.09 0.97 2.42
N VAL A 87 -4.87 1.51 2.39
CA VAL A 87 -4.55 2.72 1.61
C VAL A 87 -4.69 2.46 0.11
N LEU A 88 -4.28 1.29 -0.39
CA LEU A 88 -4.46 0.90 -1.79
C LEU A 88 -5.94 0.86 -2.19
N ILE A 89 -6.79 0.25 -1.36
CA ILE A 89 -8.24 0.17 -1.60
C ILE A 89 -8.85 1.57 -1.62
N VAL A 90 -8.52 2.41 -0.63
CA VAL A 90 -9.03 3.79 -0.57
C VAL A 90 -8.57 4.60 -1.79
N GLY A 91 -7.30 4.49 -2.18
CA GLY A 91 -6.75 5.17 -3.36
C GLY A 91 -7.43 4.74 -4.67
N LEU A 92 -7.71 3.44 -4.82
CA LEU A 92 -8.44 2.91 -5.98
C LEU A 92 -9.90 3.37 -5.98
N ILE A 93 -10.58 3.33 -4.83
CA ILE A 93 -11.97 3.82 -4.72
C ILE A 93 -12.03 5.30 -5.11
N PHE A 94 -11.15 6.13 -4.56
CA PHE A 94 -11.08 7.55 -4.87
C PHE A 94 -10.77 7.83 -6.35
N PHE A 95 -10.01 6.96 -7.00
CA PHE A 95 -9.73 7.11 -8.44
C PHE A 95 -10.92 6.73 -9.31
N PHE A 96 -11.67 5.69 -8.96
CA PHE A 96 -12.73 5.16 -9.83
C PHE A 96 -14.14 5.71 -9.55
N PHE A 97 -14.40 6.21 -8.34
CA PHE A 97 -15.70 6.75 -7.90
C PHE A 97 -15.58 8.20 -7.48
#